data_AF-A0A1J7H1Z4-F1
#
_entry.id   AF-A0A1J7H1Z4-F1
#
_cell.length_a   1.000
_cell.length_b   1.000
_cell.length_c   1.000
_cell.angle_alpha   90.00
_cell.angle_beta   90.00
_cell.angle_gamma   90.00
#
_symmetry.space_group_name_H-M   'P 1'
#
loop_
_entity.id
_entity.type
_entity.pdbx_description
1 polymer ?
#
loop_
_entity_poly.entity_id
_entity_poly.type
_entity_poly.pdbx_seq_one_letter_code
_entity_poly.pdbx_strand_id
1 'polypeptide(L)'
;MKLVRFHFLIFLFFYLFIYIIFINIIYIQNWTRFLMKLNNETVSIELKNGTIVHGTITGVDISMNTHLKTVKLTVKGKNPVTLDHLSVRGNNIRYYILPDSLNLETLLVEETPRVKPKKPTAGILHYLTVAAIVFIHRLYVQLDYYLVFNAFILIPGKPLGRGRGRGRGRGRGRGH
;
A
#
# COMPACT_ATOMS: atom_id res chain seq x y z
N MET A 1 -5.31 31.92 -0.44
CA MET A 1 -4.07 31.14 -0.65
C MET A 1 -3.85 30.00 0.35
N LYS A 2 -4.06 30.16 1.67
CA LYS A 2 -3.85 29.07 2.66
C LYS A 2 -4.84 27.89 2.50
N LEU A 3 -6.12 28.16 2.24
CA LEU A 3 -7.16 27.12 2.13
C LEU A 3 -7.01 26.22 0.88
N VAL A 4 -6.60 26.81 -0.25
CA VAL A 4 -6.35 26.08 -1.51
C VAL A 4 -5.09 25.20 -1.38
N ARG A 5 -4.05 25.71 -0.72
CA ARG A 5 -2.84 24.91 -0.40
C ARG A 5 -3.15 23.78 0.58
N PHE A 6 -4.11 23.97 1.48
CA PHE A 6 -4.56 22.94 2.43
C PHE A 6 -5.32 21.82 1.71
N HIS A 7 -6.25 22.14 0.80
CA HIS A 7 -6.94 21.13 -0.02
C HIS A 7 -5.96 20.33 -0.91
N PHE A 8 -5.03 21.02 -1.56
CA PHE A 8 -4.01 20.37 -2.38
C PHE A 8 -3.12 19.42 -1.56
N LEU A 9 -2.78 19.79 -0.32
CA LEU A 9 -1.99 18.93 0.57
C LEU A 9 -2.77 17.70 1.02
N ILE A 10 -4.06 17.83 1.31
CA ILE A 10 -4.94 16.70 1.65
C ILE A 10 -5.05 15.73 0.47
N PHE A 11 -5.21 16.26 -0.75
CA PHE A 11 -5.26 15.45 -1.96
C PHE A 11 -3.95 14.68 -2.18
N LEU A 12 -2.80 15.35 -2.05
CA LEU A 12 -1.49 14.71 -2.17
C LEU A 12 -1.29 13.61 -1.12
N PHE A 13 -1.70 13.88 0.12
CA PHE A 13 -1.64 12.90 1.21
C PHE A 13 -2.54 11.68 0.93
N PHE A 14 -3.77 11.90 0.46
CA PHE A 14 -4.68 10.83 0.10
C PHE A 14 -4.15 9.99 -1.07
N TYR A 15 -3.62 10.64 -2.11
CA TYR A 15 -3.01 9.94 -3.25
C TYR A 15 -1.79 9.11 -2.82
N LEU A 16 -0.91 9.68 -1.99
CA LEU A 16 0.23 8.97 -1.44
C LEU A 16 -0.21 7.78 -0.58
N PHE A 17 -1.25 7.96 0.25
CA PHE A 17 -1.81 6.90 1.08
C PHE A 17 -2.38 5.75 0.24
N ILE A 18 -3.16 6.06 -0.81
CA ILE A 18 -3.67 5.07 -1.76
C ILE A 18 -2.53 4.37 -2.51
N TYR A 19 -1.50 5.11 -2.93
CA TYR A 19 -0.32 4.54 -3.59
C TYR A 19 0.43 3.58 -2.67
N ILE A 20 0.64 3.95 -1.41
CA ILE A 20 1.27 3.08 -0.40
C ILE A 20 0.42 1.82 -0.19
N ILE A 21 -0.90 1.94 -0.08
CA ILE A 21 -1.80 0.78 0.04
C ILE A 21 -1.68 -0.11 -1.19
N PHE A 22 -1.70 0.46 -2.39
CA PHE A 22 -1.60 -0.27 -3.66
C PHE A 22 -0.28 -1.05 -3.75
N ILE A 23 0.83 -0.40 -3.43
CA ILE A 23 2.15 -1.04 -3.36
C ILE A 23 2.16 -2.16 -2.33
N ASN A 24 1.64 -1.93 -1.12
CA ASN A 24 1.55 -2.98 -0.09
C ASN A 24 0.71 -4.17 -0.57
N ILE A 25 -0.44 -3.93 -1.22
CA ILE A 25 -1.27 -4.99 -1.80
C ILE A 25 -0.49 -5.79 -2.83
N ILE A 26 0.23 -5.14 -3.75
CA ILE A 26 1.06 -5.83 -4.76
C ILE A 26 2.13 -6.70 -4.09
N TYR A 27 2.86 -6.16 -3.10
CA TYR A 27 3.90 -6.91 -2.41
C TYR A 27 3.35 -8.11 -1.64
N ILE A 28 2.21 -7.96 -0.96
CA ILE A 28 1.55 -9.08 -0.24
C ILE A 28 1.14 -10.19 -1.22
N GLN A 29 0.63 -9.83 -2.40
CA GLN A 29 0.24 -10.79 -3.43
C GLN A 29 1.45 -11.57 -3.98
N ASN A 30 2.60 -10.93 -4.15
CA ASN A 30 3.82 -11.64 -4.57
C ASN A 30 4.37 -12.55 -3.48
N TRP A 31 4.33 -12.12 -2.22
CA TRP A 31 4.89 -12.90 -1.12
C TRP A 31 4.05 -14.13 -0.79
N THR A 32 2.72 -14.01 -0.84
CA THR A 32 1.80 -15.15 -0.66
C THR A 32 2.00 -16.19 -1.76
N ARG A 33 2.14 -15.77 -3.03
CA ARG A 33 2.46 -16.69 -4.15
C ARG A 33 3.74 -17.47 -3.94
N PHE A 34 4.78 -16.83 -3.39
CA PHE A 34 6.02 -17.52 -3.05
C PHE A 34 5.77 -18.63 -2.02
N LEU A 35 5.04 -18.34 -0.93
CA LEU A 35 4.71 -19.34 0.08
C LEU A 35 3.91 -20.53 -0.47
N MET A 36 3.02 -20.30 -1.45
CA MET A 36 2.27 -21.36 -2.12
C MET A 36 3.17 -22.36 -2.86
N LYS A 37 4.39 -21.97 -3.24
CA LYS A 37 5.36 -22.85 -3.90
C LYS A 37 6.14 -23.74 -2.93
N LEU A 38 6.09 -23.50 -1.62
CA LEU A 38 6.81 -24.27 -0.59
C LEU A 38 6.17 -25.65 -0.31
N ASN A 39 5.43 -26.21 -1.27
CA ASN A 39 4.79 -27.50 -1.08
C ASN A 39 5.85 -28.61 -0.93
N ASN A 40 5.65 -29.48 0.05
CA ASN A 40 6.59 -30.52 0.48
C ASN A 40 7.89 -30.01 1.12
N GLU A 41 8.03 -28.71 1.39
CA GLU A 41 9.16 -28.18 2.15
C GLU A 41 8.90 -28.30 3.65
N THR A 42 9.95 -28.63 4.41
CA THR A 42 9.87 -28.70 5.87
C THR A 42 10.29 -27.37 6.47
N VAL A 43 9.39 -26.73 7.20
CA VAL A 43 9.59 -25.39 7.75
C VAL A 43 9.34 -25.37 9.25
N SER A 44 9.84 -24.33 9.91
CA SER A 44 9.38 -23.97 11.24
C SER A 44 8.60 -22.66 11.19
N ILE A 45 7.46 -22.62 11.88
CA ILE A 45 6.54 -21.48 11.90
C ILE A 45 6.39 -21.02 13.34
N GLU A 46 6.71 -19.76 13.62
CA GLU A 46 6.37 -19.13 14.90
C GLU A 46 5.01 -18.45 14.78
N LEU A 47 4.11 -18.74 15.72
CA LEU A 47 2.82 -18.06 15.85
C LEU A 47 2.95 -16.84 16.76
N LYS A 48 2.04 -15.87 16.61
CA LYS A 48 1.99 -14.64 17.41
C LYS A 48 1.93 -14.88 18.93
N ASN A 49 1.41 -16.02 19.35
CA ASN A 49 1.33 -16.41 20.76
C ASN A 49 2.62 -17.11 21.28
N GLY A 50 3.68 -17.21 20.45
CA GLY A 50 4.94 -17.88 20.77
C GLY A 50 4.90 -19.41 20.65
N THR A 51 3.84 -19.99 20.09
CA THR A 51 3.81 -21.42 19.73
C THR A 51 4.68 -21.64 18.51
N ILE A 52 5.50 -22.68 18.54
CA ILE A 52 6.36 -23.08 17.42
C ILE A 52 5.77 -24.33 16.78
N VAL A 53 5.64 -24.30 15.45
CA VAL A 53 5.13 -25.41 14.66
C VAL A 53 6.21 -25.82 13.67
N HIS A 54 6.78 -27.00 13.83
CA HIS A 54 7.72 -27.58 12.88
C HIS A 54 7.02 -28.67 12.08
N GLY A 55 7.07 -28.64 10.75
CA GLY A 55 6.42 -29.68 9.93
C GLY A 55 6.61 -29.47 8.43
N THR A 56 6.12 -30.41 7.64
CA THR A 56 6.18 -30.36 6.18
C THR A 56 4.93 -29.74 5.61
N ILE A 57 5.07 -28.69 4.81
CA ILE A 57 3.94 -28.01 4.16
C ILE A 57 3.30 -28.95 3.15
N THR A 58 1.98 -29.05 3.17
CA THR A 58 1.17 -29.70 2.13
C THR A 58 0.44 -28.71 1.23
N GLY A 59 0.29 -27.47 1.68
CA GLY A 59 -0.29 -26.38 0.91
C GLY A 59 -0.41 -25.10 1.72
N VAL A 60 -0.32 -23.97 1.01
CA VAL A 60 -0.56 -22.63 1.56
C VAL A 60 -1.59 -21.94 0.68
N ASP A 61 -2.50 -21.17 1.28
CA ASP A 61 -3.48 -20.38 0.54
C ASP A 61 -3.10 -18.88 0.47
N ILE A 62 -3.92 -18.09 -0.24
CA ILE A 62 -3.67 -16.66 -0.43
C ILE A 62 -3.82 -15.83 0.86
N SER A 63 -4.49 -16.39 1.87
CA SER A 63 -4.62 -15.82 3.21
C SER A 63 -3.52 -16.29 4.16
N MET A 64 -2.51 -16.99 3.63
CA MET A 64 -1.42 -17.64 4.37
C MET A 64 -1.88 -18.72 5.36
N ASN A 65 -3.08 -19.28 5.18
CA ASN A 65 -3.43 -20.49 5.91
C ASN A 65 -2.55 -21.63 5.41
N THR A 66 -1.92 -22.32 6.34
CA THR A 66 -0.86 -23.28 6.04
C THR A 66 -1.23 -24.63 6.59
N HIS A 67 -1.28 -25.60 5.69
CA HIS A 67 -1.55 -26.99 5.98
C HIS A 67 -0.22 -27.74 6.06
N LEU A 68 -0.04 -28.48 7.14
CA LEU A 68 1.19 -29.21 7.44
C LEU A 68 0.87 -30.68 7.72
N LYS A 69 1.84 -31.54 7.43
CA LYS A 69 1.89 -32.94 7.85
C LYS A 69 3.16 -33.21 8.65
N THR A 70 3.17 -34.30 9.41
CA THR A 70 4.32 -34.73 10.23
C THR A 70 4.79 -33.60 11.15
N VAL A 71 3.88 -33.13 11.99
CA VAL A 71 4.03 -31.88 12.73
C VAL A 71 4.52 -32.14 14.15
N LYS A 72 5.48 -31.34 14.58
CA LYS A 72 5.90 -31.20 15.98
C LYS A 72 5.52 -29.79 16.45
N LEU A 73 4.54 -29.72 17.34
CA LEU A 73 4.00 -28.47 17.88
C LEU A 73 4.50 -28.27 19.31
N THR A 74 5.11 -27.11 19.57
CA THR A 74 5.63 -26.73 20.88
C THR A 74 4.95 -25.45 21.33
N VAL A 75 3.98 -25.57 22.25
CA VAL A 75 3.36 -24.40 22.88
C VAL A 75 4.35 -23.80 23.88
N LYS A 76 4.40 -22.46 23.97
CA LYS A 76 5.29 -21.76 24.90
C LYS A 76 5.14 -22.32 26.33
N GLY A 77 6.23 -22.80 26.90
CA GLY A 77 6.26 -23.35 28.27
C GLY A 77 5.61 -24.73 28.44
N LYS A 78 5.32 -25.44 27.34
CA LYS A 78 4.80 -26.81 27.37
C LYS A 78 5.69 -27.77 26.59
N ASN A 79 5.55 -29.05 26.87
CA ASN A 79 6.26 -30.10 26.14
C ASN A 79 5.79 -30.17 24.68
N PRO A 80 6.68 -30.53 23.73
CA PRO A 80 6.31 -30.74 22.34
C PRO A 80 5.28 -31.87 22.17
N VAL A 81 4.34 -31.68 21.26
CA VAL A 81 3.30 -32.64 20.88
C VAL A 81 3.43 -32.94 19.39
N THR A 82 3.41 -34.22 19.02
CA THR A 82 3.42 -34.67 17.63
C THR A 82 2.00 -34.82 17.10
N LEU A 83 1.76 -34.40 15.86
CA LEU A 83 0.48 -34.47 15.17
C LEU A 83 0.71 -34.93 13.72
N ASP A 84 -0.18 -35.75 13.18
CA ASP A 84 -0.07 -36.18 11.77
C ASP A 84 -0.37 -35.04 10.81
N HIS A 85 -1.38 -34.22 11.14
CA HIS A 85 -1.82 -33.08 10.35
C HIS A 85 -2.14 -31.87 11.25
N LEU A 86 -1.82 -30.66 10.76
CA LEU A 86 -2.20 -29.41 11.40
C LEU A 86 -2.51 -28.35 10.34
N SER A 87 -3.54 -27.54 10.59
CA SER A 87 -3.82 -26.34 9.80
C SER A 87 -3.64 -25.10 10.67
N VAL A 88 -2.79 -24.19 10.23
CA VAL A 88 -2.53 -22.92 10.90
C VAL A 88 -3.22 -21.80 10.14
N ARG A 89 -3.96 -20.94 10.84
CA ARG A 89 -4.58 -19.75 10.23
C ARG A 89 -3.53 -18.66 9.99
N GLY A 90 -3.47 -18.11 8.78
CA GLY A 90 -2.40 -17.21 8.36
C GLY A 90 -2.27 -15.93 9.18
N ASN A 91 -3.39 -15.39 9.67
CA ASN A 91 -3.37 -14.20 10.53
C ASN A 91 -2.68 -14.40 11.88
N ASN A 92 -2.49 -15.65 12.33
CA ASN A 92 -1.82 -16.01 13.57
C ASN A 92 -0.32 -16.29 13.37
N ILE A 93 0.13 -16.38 12.12
CA ILE A 93 1.53 -16.60 11.80
C ILE A 93 2.31 -15.30 12.03
N ARG A 94 3.47 -15.43 12.67
CA ARG A 94 4.42 -14.33 12.86
C ARG A 94 5.47 -14.34 11.76
N TYR A 95 6.13 -15.47 11.53
CA TYR A 95 7.09 -15.67 10.45
C TYR A 95 7.33 -17.16 10.15
N TYR A 96 7.90 -17.41 8.98
CA TYR A 96 8.40 -18.73 8.55
C TYR A 96 9.93 -18.75 8.68
N ILE A 97 10.46 -19.87 9.12
CA ILE A 97 11.88 -20.23 9.03
C ILE A 97 11.97 -21.23 7.88
N LEU A 98 12.61 -20.79 6.80
CA LEU A 98 12.79 -21.58 5.58
C LEU A 98 14.06 -22.45 5.70
N PRO A 99 14.13 -23.59 4.99
CA PRO A 99 15.36 -24.36 4.88
C PRO A 99 16.49 -23.55 4.24
N ASP A 100 17.71 -23.70 4.76
CA ASP A 100 18.90 -23.04 4.19
C ASP A 100 19.20 -23.50 2.75
N SER A 101 18.78 -24.72 2.39
CA SER A 101 18.96 -25.31 1.06
C SER A 101 17.90 -24.87 0.03
N LEU A 102 16.95 -24.01 0.42
CA LEU A 102 15.86 -23.60 -0.47
C LEU A 102 16.39 -22.68 -1.57
N ASN A 103 16.23 -23.07 -2.83
CA ASN A 103 16.65 -22.22 -3.95
C ASN A 103 15.62 -21.10 -4.18
N LEU A 104 15.88 -19.93 -3.59
CA LEU A 104 14.97 -18.78 -3.66
C LEU A 104 14.84 -18.22 -5.08
N GLU A 105 15.89 -18.27 -5.89
CA GLU A 105 15.89 -17.68 -7.23
C GLU A 105 14.87 -18.36 -8.15
N THR A 106 14.78 -19.69 -8.10
CA THR A 106 13.82 -20.44 -8.94
C THR A 106 12.37 -20.23 -8.48
N LEU A 107 12.16 -20.04 -7.18
CA LEU A 107 10.83 -19.82 -6.61
C LEU A 107 10.33 -18.39 -6.78
N LEU A 108 11.22 -17.41 -6.95
CA LEU A 108 10.86 -16.01 -7.17
C LEU A 108 10.56 -15.70 -8.65
N VAL A 109 11.04 -16.52 -9.59
CA VAL A 109 10.66 -16.39 -10.99
C VAL A 109 9.21 -16.85 -11.17
N GLU A 110 8.34 -15.94 -11.61
CA GLU A 110 7.00 -16.30 -12.06
C GLU A 110 7.13 -17.15 -13.34
N GLU A 111 6.63 -18.39 -13.33
CA GLU A 111 6.33 -19.05 -14.60
C GLU A 111 5.28 -18.18 -15.29
N THR A 112 5.66 -17.54 -16.40
CA THR A 112 4.71 -16.83 -17.27
C THR A 112 3.50 -17.74 -17.46
N PRO A 113 2.28 -17.27 -17.18
CA PRO A 113 1.12 -18.13 -17.18
C PRO A 113 1.05 -18.83 -18.52
N ARG A 114 1.06 -20.18 -18.53
CA ARG A 114 0.67 -20.94 -19.71
C ARG A 114 -0.76 -20.53 -20.02
N VAL A 115 -0.92 -19.56 -20.93
CA VAL A 115 -2.20 -19.01 -21.33
C VAL A 115 -2.99 -20.16 -21.92
N LYS A 116 -3.83 -20.81 -21.11
CA LYS A 116 -4.96 -21.54 -21.64
C LYS A 116 -5.88 -20.46 -22.21
N PRO A 117 -6.12 -20.39 -23.53
CA PRO A 117 -6.90 -19.32 -24.13
C PRO A 117 -8.33 -19.37 -23.56
N LYS A 118 -8.63 -18.49 -22.60
CA LYS A 118 -10.00 -18.20 -22.19
C LYS A 118 -10.53 -17.09 -23.09
N LYS A 119 -11.79 -17.24 -23.50
CA LYS A 119 -12.51 -16.38 -24.45
C LYS A 119 -12.26 -14.88 -24.19
N PRO A 120 -12.06 -14.06 -25.24
CA PRO A 120 -11.47 -12.70 -25.17
C PRO A 120 -12.36 -11.59 -24.56
N THR A 121 -13.32 -11.91 -23.67
CA THR A 121 -14.28 -10.91 -23.18
C THR A 121 -13.85 -10.23 -21.86
N ALA A 122 -13.11 -10.94 -20.99
CA ALA A 122 -12.76 -10.43 -19.66
C ALA A 122 -11.62 -9.40 -19.67
N GLY A 123 -10.69 -9.49 -20.62
CA GLY A 123 -9.53 -8.59 -20.71
C GLY A 123 -9.91 -7.17 -21.11
N ILE A 124 -10.89 -7.02 -22.01
CA ILE A 124 -11.36 -5.73 -22.50
C ILE A 124 -12.10 -4.98 -21.39
N LEU A 125 -13.00 -5.65 -20.66
CA LEU A 125 -13.72 -5.02 -19.56
C LEU A 125 -12.76 -4.55 -18.45
N HIS A 126 -11.78 -5.37 -18.10
CA HIS A 126 -10.77 -5.03 -17.10
C HIS A 126 -9.85 -3.89 -17.56
N TYR A 127 -9.44 -3.88 -18.83
CA TYR A 127 -8.65 -2.78 -19.38
C TYR A 127 -9.44 -1.48 -19.40
N LEU A 128 -10.72 -1.53 -19.81
CA LEU A 128 -11.60 -0.36 -19.85
C LEU A 128 -11.90 0.18 -18.46
N THR A 129 -12.08 -0.68 -17.45
CA THR A 129 -12.26 -0.21 -16.06
C THR A 129 -10.99 0.42 -15.51
N VAL A 130 -9.82 -0.18 -15.74
CA VAL A 130 -8.53 0.40 -15.33
C VAL A 130 -8.27 1.73 -16.06
N ALA A 131 -8.50 1.78 -17.38
CA ALA A 131 -8.35 2.98 -18.18
C ALA A 131 -9.33 4.09 -17.75
N ALA A 132 -10.59 3.75 -17.44
CA ALA A 132 -11.57 4.70 -16.93
C ALA A 132 -11.18 5.25 -15.56
N ILE A 133 -10.68 4.41 -14.64
CA ILE A 133 -10.19 4.86 -13.33
C ILE A 133 -9.02 5.82 -13.50
N VAL A 134 -8.04 5.49 -14.35
CA VAL A 134 -6.87 6.35 -14.63
C VAL A 134 -7.30 7.66 -15.31
N PHE A 135 -8.28 7.61 -16.22
CA PHE A 135 -8.80 8.78 -16.92
C PHE A 135 -9.59 9.71 -15.98
N ILE A 136 -10.48 9.16 -15.16
CA ILE A 136 -11.22 9.92 -14.13
C ILE A 136 -10.23 10.52 -13.13
N HIS A 137 -9.22 9.77 -12.71
CA HIS A 137 -8.15 10.28 -11.86
C HIS A 137 -7.40 11.44 -12.52
N ARG A 138 -7.02 11.32 -13.80
CA ARG A 138 -6.41 12.41 -14.57
C ARG A 138 -7.31 13.64 -14.67
N LEU A 139 -8.60 13.44 -14.92
CA LEU A 139 -9.58 14.52 -15.02
C LEU A 139 -9.77 15.24 -13.68
N TYR A 140 -9.88 14.52 -12.58
CA TYR A 140 -9.96 15.10 -11.24
C TYR A 140 -8.72 15.94 -10.91
N VAL A 141 -7.52 15.40 -11.16
CA VAL A 141 -6.26 16.14 -10.97
C VAL A 141 -6.21 17.40 -11.84
N GLN A 142 -6.67 17.33 -13.08
CA GLN A 142 -6.71 18.46 -14.01
C GLN A 142 -7.73 19.54 -13.57
N LEU A 143 -8.92 19.12 -13.11
CA LEU A 143 -9.97 20.01 -12.60
C LEU A 143 -9.53 20.73 -11.32
N ASP A 144 -8.90 20.02 -10.39
CA ASP A 144 -8.38 20.61 -9.17
C ASP A 144 -7.25 21.61 -9.48
N TYR A 145 -6.34 21.27 -10.40
CA TYR A 145 -5.30 22.21 -10.86
C TYR A 145 -5.91 23.46 -11.52
N TYR A 146 -6.93 23.29 -12.35
CA TYR A 146 -7.63 24.38 -13.02
C TYR A 146 -8.35 25.29 -12.02
N LEU A 147 -9.03 24.73 -11.02
CA LEU A 147 -9.69 25.50 -9.96
C LEU A 147 -8.67 26.27 -9.11
N VAL A 148 -7.53 25.65 -8.78
CA VAL A 148 -6.42 26.30 -8.07
C VAL A 148 -5.81 27.44 -8.90
N PHE A 149 -5.63 27.23 -10.21
CA PHE A 149 -5.07 28.23 -11.13
C PHE A 149 -6.00 29.43 -11.33
N ASN A 150 -7.31 29.19 -11.53
CA ASN A 150 -8.29 30.27 -11.67
C ASN A 150 -8.51 31.05 -10.36
N ALA A 151 -8.41 30.38 -9.20
CA ALA A 151 -8.41 31.04 -7.90
C ALA A 151 -7.19 31.96 -7.68
N PHE A 152 -6.10 31.77 -8.45
CA PHE A 152 -4.92 32.64 -8.44
C PHE A 152 -5.05 33.83 -9.41
N ILE A 153 -5.74 33.67 -10.54
CA ILE A 153 -5.94 34.74 -11.55
C ILE A 153 -7.02 35.75 -11.12
N LEU A 154 -8.03 35.33 -10.36
CA LEU A 154 -9.15 36.18 -9.91
C LEU A 154 -8.82 37.16 -8.76
N ILE A 155 -7.54 37.35 -8.40
CA ILE A 155 -7.14 38.35 -7.39
C ILE A 155 -6.71 39.63 -8.15
N PRO A 156 -7.53 40.69 -8.23
CA PRO A 156 -7.09 41.95 -8.83
C PRO A 156 -5.93 42.51 -8.02
N GLY A 157 -4.81 42.77 -8.70
CA GLY A 157 -3.60 43.28 -8.08
C GLY A 157 -3.87 44.57 -7.30
N LYS A 158 -3.55 44.58 -6.00
CA LYS A 158 -3.40 45.85 -5.29
C LYS A 158 -2.25 46.62 -5.95
N PRO A 159 -2.46 47.87 -6.42
CA PRO A 159 -1.38 48.62 -7.03
C PRO A 159 -0.31 48.90 -5.98
N LEU A 160 0.96 48.71 -6.35
CA LEU A 160 2.11 49.09 -5.54
C LEU A 160 2.07 50.63 -5.38
N GLY A 161 1.67 51.10 -4.20
CA GLY A 161 1.75 52.51 -3.83
C GLY A 161 3.20 52.98 -3.84
N ARG A 162 3.57 53.79 -4.84
CA ARG A 162 4.85 54.48 -4.95
C ARG A 162 5.11 55.36 -3.71
N GLY A 163 6.27 55.21 -3.10
CA GLY A 163 6.80 56.19 -2.14
C GLY A 163 7.16 57.52 -2.83
N ARG A 164 6.77 58.63 -2.19
CA ARG A 164 7.25 60.03 -2.29
C ARG A 164 6.33 60.82 -1.33
N GLY A 165 6.73 61.73 -0.46
CA GLY A 165 7.96 62.45 -0.15
C GLY A 165 7.54 63.62 0.79
N ARG A 166 8.48 64.06 1.62
CA ARG A 166 8.48 65.26 2.51
C ARG A 166 7.42 66.36 2.27
N GLY A 167 6.86 66.89 3.36
CA GLY A 167 6.22 68.22 3.42
C GLY A 167 6.06 68.74 4.86
N ARG A 168 6.61 69.94 5.12
CA ARG A 168 6.63 70.69 6.40
C ARG A 168 5.34 71.49 6.64
N GLY A 169 5.05 71.86 7.90
CA GLY A 169 4.24 73.03 8.31
C GLY A 169 3.41 72.77 9.57
N ARG A 170 3.79 73.22 10.78
CA ARG A 170 3.56 74.53 11.45
C ARG A 170 2.09 74.96 11.65
N GLY A 171 1.71 75.20 12.91
CA GLY A 171 0.61 76.10 13.36
C GLY A 171 -0.36 75.42 14.35
N ARG A 172 -0.30 75.64 15.67
CA ARG A 172 -0.84 76.74 16.53
C ARG A 172 -2.36 76.72 16.76
N GLY A 173 -2.75 76.76 18.06
CA GLY A 173 -4.08 77.13 18.62
C GLY A 173 -4.53 76.12 19.69
N ARG A 174 -4.33 76.30 21.01
CA ARG A 174 -4.99 77.15 22.05
C ARG A 174 -6.50 76.90 22.26
N GLY A 175 -6.85 76.65 23.53
CA GLY A 175 -8.18 76.48 24.14
C GLY A 175 -8.25 75.09 24.81
N HIS A 176 -8.25 74.90 26.12
CA HIS A 176 -8.59 75.71 27.30
C HIS A 176 -7.53 75.58 28.39
#